data_AF-A0A2V9PBA6-F1
#
_entry.id   AF-A0A2V9PBA6-F1
#
_cell.length_a   1.000
_cell.length_b   1.000
_cell.length_c   1.000
_cell.angle_alpha   90.00
_cell.angle_beta   90.00
_cell.angle_gamma   90.00
#
_symmetry.space_group_name_H-M   'P 1'
#
loop_
_entity.id
_entity.type
_entity.pdbx_description
1 polymer ?
#
loop_
_entity_poly.entity_id
_entity_poly.type
_entity_poly.pdbx_seq_one_letter_code
_entity_poly.pdbx_strand_id
1 'polypeptide(L)' 'MCRNIKNLFNFDPPVTDEEIRSASLQFVRKICGFTKPSKANEASFLAAV' A
#
# COMPACT_ATOMS: atom_id res chain seq x y z
N MET A 1 10.83 8.82 -2.01
CA MET A 1 10.66 8.55 -3.45
C MET A 1 9.70 7.37 -3.60
N CYS A 2 8.39 7.64 -3.67
CA CYS A 2 7.38 6.58 -3.78
C CYS A 2 7.47 5.96 -5.18
N ARG A 3 7.89 4.69 -5.24
CA ARG A 3 7.95 3.91 -6.47
C ARG A 3 6.54 3.78 -7.08
N ASN A 4 6.52 3.53 -8.38
CA ASN A 4 5.29 3.35 -9.17
C ASN A 4 4.37 2.33 -8.48
N ILE A 5 3.08 2.66 -8.32
CA ILE A 5 2.12 1.71 -7.73
C ILE A 5 2.08 0.49 -8.65
N LYS A 6 2.30 -0.70 -8.08
CA LYS A 6 2.17 -1.95 -8.82
C LYS A 6 0.69 -2.24 -9.04
N ASN A 7 0.27 -2.24 -10.30
CA ASN A 7 -1.04 -2.75 -10.69
C ASN A 7 -1.00 -4.28 -10.63
N LEU A 8 -1.86 -4.87 -9.81
CA LEU A 8 -1.96 -6.30 -9.60
C LEU A 8 -3.09 -6.87 -10.48
N PHE A 9 -2.81 -7.10 -11.76
CA PHE A 9 -3.80 -7.58 -12.74
C PHE A 9 -3.18 -8.65 -13.64
N ASN A 10 -3.92 -9.72 -13.93
CA ASN A 10 -3.52 -10.83 -14.81
C ASN A 10 -2.16 -11.48 -14.48
N PHE A 11 -1.92 -11.77 -13.20
CA PHE A 11 -0.73 -12.52 -12.78
C PHE A 11 -0.97 -14.04 -12.84
N ASP A 12 0.01 -14.77 -13.36
CA ASP A 12 0.13 -16.23 -13.25
C ASP A 12 1.52 -16.58 -12.71
N PRO A 13 1.64 -17.19 -11.51
CA PRO A 13 0.56 -17.53 -10.57
C PRO A 13 -0.15 -16.30 -9.96
N PRO A 14 -1.33 -16.47 -9.35
CA PRO A 14 -2.06 -15.38 -8.70
C PRO A 14 -1.22 -14.65 -7.65
N VAL A 15 -1.47 -13.35 -7.51
CA VAL A 15 -0.78 -12.49 -6.56
C VAL A 15 -1.04 -12.96 -5.13
N THR A 16 0.01 -12.95 -4.31
CA THR A 16 -0.08 -13.35 -2.90
C THR A 16 -0.66 -12.25 -2.02
N ASP A 17 -1.24 -12.61 -0.86
CA ASP A 17 -1.77 -11.64 0.11
C ASP A 17 -0.73 -10.62 0.57
N GLU A 18 0.53 -11.04 0.70
CA GLU A 18 1.62 -10.16 1.09
C GLU A 18 1.95 -9.13 0.00
N GLU A 19 1.90 -9.54 -1.27
CA GLU A 19 2.05 -8.62 -2.41
C GLU A 19 0.88 -7.64 -2.50
N ILE A 20 -0.35 -8.10 -2.27
CA ILE A 20 -1.56 -7.24 -2.19
C ILE A 20 -1.37 -6.21 -1.08
N ARG A 21 -1.03 -6.63 0.14
CA ARG A 21 -0.80 -5.74 1.28
C ARG A 21 0.33 -4.74 0.99
N SER A 22 1.38 -5.17 0.31
CA SER A 22 2.49 -4.30 -0.09
C SER A 22 2.07 -3.24 -1.12
N ALA A 23 1.17 -3.59 -2.04
CA ALA A 23 0.63 -2.68 -3.05
C ALA A 23 -0.35 -1.69 -2.42
N SER A 24 -1.25 -2.14 -1.53
CA SER A 24 -2.14 -1.29 -0.74
C SER A 24 -1.35 -0.27 0.08
N LEU A 25 -0.30 -0.70 0.78
CA LEU A 25 0.60 0.20 1.52
C LEU A 25 1.22 1.27 0.62
N GLN A 26 1.67 0.89 -0.57
CA GLN A 26 2.24 1.86 -1.52
C GLN A 26 1.18 2.85 -2.02
N PHE A 27 -0.03 2.37 -2.28
CA PHE A 27 -1.17 3.20 -2.69
C PHE A 27 -1.53 4.23 -1.61
N VAL A 28 -1.75 3.79 -0.37
CA VAL A 28 -2.08 4.66 0.77
C VAL A 28 -0.98 5.71 1.00
N ARG A 29 0.31 5.31 0.97
CA ARG A 29 1.44 6.26 1.08
C ARG A 29 1.44 7.31 -0.01
N LYS A 30 1.12 6.92 -1.25
CA LYS A 30 1.07 7.85 -2.39
C LYS A 30 -0.07 8.83 -2.24
N ILE A 31 -1.27 8.36 -1.89
CA ILE A 31 -2.46 9.21 -1.74
C ILE A 31 -2.33 10.16 -0.55
N CYS A 32 -1.87 9.66 0.61
CA CYS A 32 -1.75 10.47 1.81
C CYS A 32 -0.53 11.41 1.80
N GLY A 33 0.45 11.20 0.91
CA GLY A 33 1.68 12.01 0.86
C GLY A 33 2.68 11.75 2.00
N PHE A 34 2.40 10.79 2.88
CA PHE A 34 3.28 10.40 3.99
C PHE A 34 3.94 9.05 3.70
N THR A 35 5.27 8.98 3.80
CA THR A 35 6.01 7.69 3.75
C THR A 35 5.87 6.89 5.04
N LYS A 36 5.70 7.56 6.18
CA LYS A 36 5.44 6.96 7.49
C LYS A 36 4.28 7.71 8.16
N PRO A 37 3.22 7.02 8.61
CA PRO A 37 2.15 7.70 9.34
C PRO A 37 2.68 8.28 10.65
N SER A 38 2.12 9.40 11.07
CA SER A 38 2.29 9.89 12.45
C SER A 38 1.59 8.94 13.42
N LYS A 39 2.01 8.92 14.70
CA LYS A 39 1.36 8.11 15.73
C LYS A 39 -0.16 8.33 15.80
N ALA A 40 -0.60 9.58 15.60
CA ALA A 40 -2.02 9.93 15.61
C ALA A 40 -2.80 9.32 14.42
N ASN A 41 -2.16 9.20 13.26
CA ASN A 41 -2.81 8.72 12.04
C ASN A 41 -2.56 7.22 11.77
N GLU A 42 -1.82 6.54 12.64
CA GLU A 42 -1.39 5.16 12.44
C GLU A 42 -2.58 4.19 12.34
N ALA A 43 -3.60 4.35 13.19
CA ALA A 43 -4.80 3.51 13.15
C ALA A 43 -5.56 3.66 11.82
N SER A 44 -5.81 4.89 11.38
CA SER A 44 -6.50 5.16 10.11
C SER A 44 -5.67 4.67 8.91
N PHE A 45 -4.35 4.78 8.99
CA PHE A 45 -3.44 4.31 7.96
C PHE A 45 -3.45 2.78 7.84
N LEU A 46 -3.44 2.08 8.98
CA LEU A 46 -3.49 0.61 9.02
C LEU A 46 -4.86 0.06 8.60
N ALA A 47 -5.95 0.77 8.90
CA ALA A 47 -7.30 0.38 8.46
C ALA A 47 -7.52 0.52 6.95
N ALA A 48 -6.71 1.33 6.27
CA ALA A 48 -6.80 1.59 4.83
C ALA A 48 -5.97 0.61 3.97
N VAL A 49 -5.27 -0.35 4.60
CA VAL A 49 -4.36 -1.32 3.96
C VAL A 49 -4.96 -2.72 4.00
#